data_AF-A0A7C6U867-F1
#
_entry.id   AF-A0A7C6U867-F1
#
_cell.length_a   1.000
_cell.length_b   1.000
_cell.length_c   1.000
_cell.angle_alpha   90.00
_cell.angle_beta   90.00
_cell.angle_gamma   90.00
#
_symmetry.space_group_name_H-M   'P 1'
#
loop_
_entity.id
_entity.type
_entity.pdbx_description
1 polymer ?
#
loop_
_entity_poly.entity_id
_entity_poly.type
_entity_poly.pdbx_seq_one_letter_code
_entity_poly.pdbx_strand_id
1 'polypeptide(L)'
;DPRARSLVLEVTTRLIFPTMMVLSLFFFFTGHNNPGGGFAGGLVAGLALVLRYLAGGRYELGEAVPVDAGRILGVGLLLAAGTAAGSMAFGAPALSSAMFEFTLPVFGEVKFVTALLFDLGVYLIVVGLVLDILRSLGARLDLDEEDIEELRAVYVDATDSPSTAALRQVPGVDDDAARTDLAARREAAENQGALPGGTS
;
A
#
# COMPACT_ATOMS: atom_id res chain seq x y z
N ASP A 1 -0.41 -14.40 -19.63
CA ASP A 1 -1.30 -15.04 -18.64
C ASP A 1 -1.22 -14.22 -17.35
N PRO A 2 -2.26 -13.46 -16.98
CA PRO A 2 -2.28 -12.61 -15.78
C PRO A 2 -2.19 -13.40 -14.46
N ARG A 3 -2.14 -14.74 -14.52
CA ARG A 3 -2.16 -15.65 -13.39
C ARG A 3 -0.79 -15.97 -12.79
N ALA A 4 0.30 -15.45 -13.36
CA ALA A 4 1.64 -15.58 -12.79
C ALA A 4 1.94 -14.52 -11.70
N ARG A 5 0.93 -14.10 -10.92
CA ARG A 5 1.22 -13.51 -9.61
C ARG A 5 2.01 -14.56 -8.84
N SER A 6 3.16 -14.17 -8.31
CA SER A 6 4.06 -15.11 -7.67
C SER A 6 3.38 -15.75 -6.46
N LEU A 7 2.86 -16.97 -6.63
CA LEU A 7 2.31 -17.81 -5.55
C LEU A 7 3.29 -17.89 -4.38
N VAL A 8 4.60 -17.88 -4.69
CA VAL A 8 5.66 -17.84 -3.69
C VAL A 8 5.61 -16.54 -2.89
N LEU A 9 5.46 -15.38 -3.54
CA LEU A 9 5.35 -14.09 -2.84
C LEU A 9 4.09 -14.02 -1.97
N GLU A 10 2.95 -14.49 -2.48
CA GLU A 10 1.67 -14.53 -1.78
C GLU A 10 1.77 -15.36 -0.49
N VAL A 11 2.21 -16.62 -0.62
CA VAL A 11 2.36 -17.55 0.50
C VAL A 11 3.41 -17.05 1.50
N THR A 12 4.57 -16.55 1.01
CA THR A 12 5.64 -16.04 1.87
C THR A 12 5.17 -14.84 2.67
N THR A 13 4.48 -13.90 2.04
CA THR A 13 3.97 -12.70 2.71
C THR A 13 2.90 -13.04 3.74
N ARG A 14 2.01 -13.99 3.43
CA ARG A 14 0.99 -14.47 4.37
C ARG A 14 1.59 -15.09 5.63
N LEU A 15 2.76 -15.73 5.50
CA LEU A 15 3.49 -16.33 6.62
C LEU A 15 4.30 -15.30 7.43
N ILE A 16 4.91 -14.32 6.76
CA ILE A 16 5.77 -13.30 7.39
C ILE A 16 4.93 -12.21 8.08
N PHE A 17 3.76 -11.88 7.54
CA PHE A 17 2.92 -10.79 8.04
C PHE A 17 2.62 -10.88 9.55
N PRO A 18 2.15 -12.02 10.11
CA PRO A 18 1.94 -12.14 11.55
C PRO A 18 3.20 -11.89 12.37
N THR A 19 4.35 -12.40 11.92
CA THR A 19 5.65 -12.20 12.59
C THR A 19 6.04 -10.73 12.62
N MET A 20 5.85 -10.00 11.52
CA MET A 20 6.10 -8.57 11.48
C MET A 20 5.13 -7.78 12.35
N MET A 21 3.87 -8.19 12.43
CA MET A 21 2.90 -7.56 13.33
C MET A 21 3.28 -7.76 14.80
N VAL A 22 3.78 -8.95 15.17
CA VAL A 22 4.32 -9.21 16.51
C VAL A 22 5.56 -8.37 16.77
N LEU A 23 6.49 -8.25 15.81
CA LEU A 23 7.69 -7.42 15.93
C LEU A 23 7.35 -5.93 16.07
N SER A 24 6.37 -5.45 15.30
CA SER A 24 5.82 -4.10 15.41
C SER A 24 5.32 -3.82 16.83
N LEU A 25 4.55 -4.76 17.38
CA LEU A 25 4.01 -4.65 18.73
C LEU A 25 5.11 -4.74 19.80
N PHE A 26 6.14 -5.54 19.57
CA PHE A 26 7.33 -5.59 20.41
C PHE A 26 8.04 -4.23 20.45
N PHE A 27 8.25 -3.56 19.31
CA PHE A 27 8.83 -2.21 19.30
C PHE A 27 7.93 -1.17 19.96
N PHE A 28 6.62 -1.27 19.76
CA PHE A 28 5.65 -0.44 20.47
C PHE A 28 5.81 -0.56 22.00
N PHE A 29 5.89 -1.78 22.53
CA PHE A 29 6.07 -2.08 23.96
C PHE A 29 7.53 -2.14 24.43
N THR A 30 8.50 -1.62 23.67
CA THR A 30 9.91 -1.55 24.14
C THR A 30 10.41 -0.10 24.18
N GLY A 31 9.69 0.84 23.55
CA GLY A 31 10.10 2.22 23.33
C GLY A 31 10.13 3.15 24.55
N HIS A 32 10.00 2.66 25.78
CA HIS A 32 9.62 3.46 26.95
C HIS A 32 10.57 4.62 27.32
N ASN A 33 11.81 4.61 26.83
CA ASN A 33 12.84 5.58 27.22
C ASN A 33 13.76 6.04 26.06
N ASN A 34 13.47 5.69 24.80
CA ASN A 34 14.28 6.06 23.64
C ASN A 34 13.39 6.43 22.45
N PRO A 35 13.84 7.29 21.51
CA PRO A 35 13.14 7.49 20.24
C PRO A 35 13.07 6.16 19.48
N GLY A 36 11.92 5.48 19.56
CA GLY A 36 11.76 4.10 19.09
C GLY A 36 10.54 3.33 19.62
N GLY A 37 9.47 4.02 20.00
CA GLY A 37 8.19 3.44 20.43
C GLY A 37 7.15 3.39 19.31
N GLY A 38 6.06 4.14 19.47
CA GLY A 38 4.92 4.17 18.55
C GLY A 38 5.26 4.35 17.07
N PHE A 39 6.23 5.22 16.78
CA PHE A 39 6.69 5.47 15.41
C PHE A 39 7.39 4.25 14.79
N ALA A 40 8.37 3.66 15.47
CA ALA A 40 9.13 2.52 14.95
C ALA A 40 8.25 1.28 14.78
N GLY A 41 7.38 1.00 15.77
CA GLY A 41 6.36 -0.05 15.64
C GLY A 41 5.43 0.23 14.47
N GLY A 42 4.92 1.45 14.36
CA GLY A 42 4.03 1.87 13.27
C GLY A 42 4.66 1.69 11.89
N LEU A 43 5.96 1.98 11.73
CA LEU A 43 6.68 1.74 10.47
C LEU A 43 6.82 0.25 10.14
N VAL A 44 7.07 -0.61 11.13
CA VAL A 44 7.14 -2.06 10.91
C VAL A 44 5.76 -2.62 10.52
N ALA A 45 4.69 -2.19 11.20
CA ALA A 45 3.32 -2.53 10.80
C ALA A 45 3.00 -2.01 9.40
N GLY A 46 3.38 -0.77 9.09
CA GLY A 46 3.23 -0.18 7.77
C GLY A 46 3.94 -1.00 6.69
N LEU A 47 5.19 -1.40 6.93
CA LEU A 47 5.94 -2.26 6.01
C LEU A 47 5.25 -3.62 5.81
N ALA A 48 4.73 -4.23 6.88
CA ALA A 48 3.99 -5.49 6.79
C ALA A 48 2.73 -5.33 5.91
N LEU A 49 2.00 -4.22 6.05
CA LEU A 49 0.83 -3.90 5.24
C LEU A 49 1.20 -3.63 3.78
N VAL A 50 2.30 -2.93 3.51
CA VAL A 50 2.81 -2.70 2.15
C VAL A 50 3.15 -4.04 1.49
N LEU A 51 3.88 -4.93 2.17
CA LEU A 51 4.21 -6.25 1.64
C LEU A 51 2.93 -7.04 1.33
N ARG A 52 1.96 -7.04 2.25
CA ARG A 52 0.67 -7.72 2.05
C ARG A 52 -0.11 -7.16 0.87
N TYR A 53 -0.11 -5.84 0.70
CA TYR A 53 -0.71 -5.20 -0.47
C TYR A 53 0.00 -5.57 -1.77
N LEU A 54 1.34 -5.62 -1.80
CA LEU A 54 2.09 -6.02 -3.00
C LEU A 54 1.84 -7.49 -3.37
N ALA A 55 1.62 -8.35 -2.37
CA ALA A 55 1.40 -9.77 -2.57
C ALA A 55 -0.03 -10.10 -3.04
N GLY A 56 -1.04 -9.38 -2.53
CA GLY A 56 -2.46 -9.73 -2.70
C GLY A 56 -3.37 -8.62 -3.27
N GLY A 57 -2.82 -7.44 -3.52
CA GLY A 57 -3.56 -6.26 -3.99
C GLY A 57 -4.51 -5.66 -2.95
N ARG A 58 -5.43 -4.81 -3.43
CA ARG A 58 -6.38 -4.06 -2.60
C ARG A 58 -7.35 -4.94 -1.79
N TYR A 59 -7.74 -6.10 -2.33
CA TYR A 59 -8.70 -7.00 -1.69
C TYR A 59 -8.13 -7.62 -0.40
N GLU A 60 -6.90 -8.15 -0.46
CA GLU A 60 -6.19 -8.73 0.70
C GLU A 60 -5.87 -7.69 1.78
N LEU A 61 -5.64 -6.43 1.39
CA LEU A 61 -5.46 -5.33 2.34
C LEU A 61 -6.77 -5.00 3.08
N GLY A 62 -7.90 -5.01 2.38
CA GLY A 62 -9.23 -4.79 2.96
C GLY A 62 -9.64 -5.89 3.96
N GLU A 63 -9.28 -7.14 3.69
CA GLU A 63 -9.46 -8.25 4.63
C GLU A 63 -8.54 -8.13 5.86
N ALA A 64 -7.31 -7.63 5.68
CA ALA A 64 -6.36 -7.48 6.77
C ALA A 64 -6.72 -6.32 7.73
N VAL A 65 -7.21 -5.20 7.20
CA VAL A 65 -7.63 -4.03 7.98
C VAL A 65 -8.97 -3.48 7.46
N PRO A 66 -10.11 -3.96 8.00
CA PRO A 66 -11.45 -3.56 7.56
C PRO A 66 -11.89 -2.19 8.10
N VAL A 67 -10.95 -1.33 8.48
CA VAL A 67 -11.21 -0.04 9.13
C VAL A 67 -10.75 1.09 8.20
N ASP A 68 -11.49 2.20 8.18
CA ASP A 68 -11.11 3.37 7.38
C ASP A 68 -9.78 3.97 7.82
N ALA A 69 -8.85 4.13 6.87
CA ALA A 69 -7.53 4.74 7.10
C ALA A 69 -7.66 6.12 7.77
N GLY A 70 -8.59 6.96 7.29
CA GLY A 70 -8.88 8.27 7.88
C GLY A 70 -9.40 8.20 9.32
N ARG A 71 -10.16 7.16 9.69
CA ARG A 71 -10.60 6.97 11.10
C ARG A 71 -9.44 6.59 11.99
N ILE A 72 -8.60 5.64 11.56
CA ILE A 72 -7.39 5.26 12.30
C ILE A 72 -6.49 6.48 12.53
N LEU A 73 -6.25 7.25 11.46
CA LEU A 73 -5.42 8.45 11.51
C LEU A 73 -6.03 9.52 12.44
N GLY A 74 -7.33 9.78 12.31
CA GLY A 74 -8.04 10.75 13.15
C GLY A 74 -8.02 10.37 14.64
N VAL A 75 -8.25 9.09 14.97
CA VAL A 75 -8.15 8.59 16.35
C VAL A 75 -6.73 8.72 16.88
N GLY A 76 -5.72 8.37 16.07
CA GLY A 76 -4.32 8.54 16.45
C GLY A 76 -3.96 10.00 16.75
N LEU A 77 -4.44 10.93 15.92
CA LEU A 77 -4.22 12.37 16.09
C LEU A 77 -4.91 12.90 17.35
N LEU A 78 -6.16 12.49 17.60
CA LEU A 78 -6.90 12.85 18.81
C LEU A 78 -6.23 12.30 20.07
N LEU A 79 -5.72 11.06 20.04
CA LEU A 79 -4.99 10.49 21.17
C LEU A 79 -3.69 11.21 21.44
N ALA A 80 -2.87 11.47 20.41
CA ALA A 80 -1.60 12.16 20.57
C ALA A 80 -1.79 13.61 21.08
N ALA A 81 -2.70 14.37 20.44
CA ALA A 81 -3.00 15.74 20.83
C ALA A 81 -3.69 15.80 22.21
N GLY A 82 -4.62 14.89 22.48
CA GLY A 82 -5.32 14.80 23.76
C GLY A 82 -4.39 14.46 24.92
N THR A 83 -3.40 13.60 24.70
CA THR A 83 -2.37 13.28 25.71
C THR A 83 -1.52 14.52 26.03
N ALA A 84 -1.06 15.25 25.00
CA ALA A 84 -0.29 16.47 25.18
C ALA A 84 -1.10 17.59 25.88
N ALA A 85 -2.33 17.81 25.41
CA ALA A 85 -3.25 18.80 25.98
C ALA A 85 -3.67 18.44 27.41
N GLY A 86 -3.85 17.15 27.71
CA GLY A 86 -4.13 16.63 29.04
C GLY A 86 -3.03 17.04 30.02
N SER A 87 -1.76 16.77 29.72
CA SER A 87 -0.64 17.17 30.59
C SER A 87 -0.63 18.69 30.86
N MET A 88 -0.91 19.51 29.84
CA MET A 88 -0.98 20.97 29.98
C MET A 88 -2.16 21.42 30.84
N ALA A 89 -3.32 20.78 30.71
CA ALA A 89 -4.50 21.08 31.52
C ALA A 89 -4.28 20.83 33.02
N PHE A 90 -3.38 19.89 33.36
CA PHE A 90 -2.96 19.63 34.74
C PHE A 90 -1.78 20.51 35.21
N GLY A 91 -1.40 21.53 34.45
CA GLY A 91 -0.34 22.49 34.82
C GLY A 91 1.09 21.96 34.65
N ALA A 92 1.26 20.78 34.03
CA ALA A 92 2.56 20.24 33.68
C ALA A 92 2.97 20.68 32.26
N PRO A 93 4.27 20.68 31.92
CA PRO A 93 4.71 20.86 30.54
C PRO A 93 4.04 19.85 29.59
N ALA A 94 3.86 20.23 28.33
CA ALA A 94 3.33 19.32 27.30
C ALA A 94 4.14 18.02 27.24
N LEU A 95 3.47 16.88 27.08
CA LEU A 95 4.07 15.54 27.08
C LEU A 95 4.80 15.16 28.37
N SER A 96 4.52 15.84 29.49
CA SER A 96 4.99 15.39 30.79
C SER A 96 4.38 14.03 31.13
N SER A 97 5.25 13.07 31.47
CA SER A 97 4.89 11.70 31.79
C SER A 97 4.38 11.62 33.22
N ALA A 98 3.10 11.37 33.40
CA ALA A 98 2.53 11.02 34.70
C ALA A 98 2.49 9.48 34.80
N MET A 99 3.05 8.95 35.89
CA MET A 99 3.02 7.53 36.20
C MET A 99 1.76 7.26 37.04
N PHE A 100 0.80 6.53 36.50
CA PHE A 100 -0.33 6.03 37.27
C PHE A 100 -0.10 4.56 37.59
N GLU A 101 0.05 4.25 38.87
CA GLU A 101 0.13 2.87 39.34
C GLU A 101 -1.29 2.34 39.55
N PHE A 102 -1.74 1.45 38.67
CA PHE A 102 -2.99 0.72 38.84
C PHE A 102 -2.70 -0.72 39.18
N THR A 103 -3.29 -1.23 40.26
CA THR A 103 -3.29 -2.65 40.59
C THR A 103 -4.46 -3.33 39.89
N LEU A 104 -4.21 -4.01 38.77
CA LEU A 104 -5.22 -4.84 38.12
C LEU A 104 -5.27 -6.21 38.81
N PRO A 105 -6.47 -6.71 39.21
CA PRO A 105 -6.62 -7.92 40.02
C PRO A 105 -6.13 -9.21 39.33
N VAL A 106 -5.88 -9.20 38.02
CA VAL A 106 -5.38 -10.36 37.25
C VAL A 106 -3.92 -10.19 36.79
N PHE A 107 -3.40 -8.95 36.70
CA PHE A 107 -2.10 -8.65 36.09
C PHE A 107 -1.05 -8.05 37.05
N GLY A 108 -1.40 -7.82 38.32
CA GLY A 108 -0.50 -7.20 39.30
C GLY A 108 -0.45 -5.67 39.19
N GLU A 109 0.64 -5.06 39.66
CA GLU A 109 0.90 -3.62 39.49
C GLU A 109 1.21 -3.31 38.01
N VAL A 110 0.24 -2.73 37.31
CA VAL A 110 0.42 -2.24 35.94
C VAL A 110 0.76 -0.76 36.01
N LYS A 111 2.00 -0.43 35.68
CA LYS A 111 2.46 0.96 35.53
C LYS A 111 1.92 1.52 34.22
N PHE A 112 0.85 2.31 34.30
CA PHE A 112 0.27 2.98 33.15
C PHE A 112 0.92 4.35 32.99
N VAL A 113 1.77 4.49 31.97
CA VAL A 113 2.48 5.74 31.67
C VAL A 113 1.73 6.47 30.58
N THR A 114 1.39 7.75 30.79
CA THR A 114 0.69 8.56 29.77
C THR A 114 1.48 8.64 28.45
N ALA A 115 2.81 8.47 28.49
CA ALA A 115 3.64 8.31 27.28
C ALA A 115 3.19 7.16 26.36
N LEU A 116 2.65 6.06 26.90
CA LEU A 116 2.13 4.96 26.08
C LEU A 116 0.90 5.37 25.27
N LEU A 117 0.06 6.27 25.78
CA LEU A 117 -1.08 6.81 25.03
C LEU A 117 -0.63 7.72 23.89
N PHE A 118 0.41 8.53 24.13
CA PHE A 118 1.02 9.32 23.08
C PHE A 118 1.64 8.43 22.00
N ASP A 119 2.42 7.43 22.39
CA ASP A 119 3.00 6.46 21.47
C ASP A 119 1.94 5.68 20.70
N LEU A 120 0.82 5.31 21.34
CA LEU A 120 -0.32 4.68 20.67
C LEU A 120 -0.92 5.61 19.62
N GLY A 121 -1.07 6.89 19.95
CA GLY A 121 -1.50 7.92 19.00
C GLY A 121 -0.59 7.97 17.78
N VAL A 122 0.73 8.05 18.00
CA VAL A 122 1.73 8.07 16.91
C VAL A 122 1.71 6.78 16.09
N TYR A 123 1.60 5.61 16.73
CA TYR A 123 1.48 4.31 16.06
C TYR A 123 0.30 4.28 15.09
N LEU A 124 -0.88 4.72 15.56
CA LEU A 124 -2.08 4.76 14.75
C LEU A 124 -1.96 5.77 13.60
N ILE A 125 -1.36 6.95 13.82
CA ILE A 125 -1.11 7.93 12.74
C ILE A 125 -0.26 7.30 11.62
N VAL A 126 0.84 6.63 11.98
CA VAL A 126 1.75 6.02 10.99
C VAL A 126 1.04 4.91 10.21
N VAL A 127 0.35 4.01 10.90
CA VAL A 127 -0.40 2.92 10.26
C VAL A 127 -1.52 3.48 9.37
N GLY A 128 -2.27 4.47 9.87
CA GLY A 128 -3.34 5.14 9.13
C GLY A 128 -2.83 5.81 7.85
N LEU A 129 -1.70 6.51 7.92
CA LEU A 129 -1.07 7.15 6.76
C LEU A 129 -0.64 6.12 5.71
N VAL A 130 -0.02 5.02 6.12
CA VAL A 130 0.38 3.96 5.18
C VAL A 130 -0.83 3.34 4.50
N LEU A 131 -1.89 3.04 5.25
CA LEU A 131 -3.14 2.52 4.69
C LEU A 131 -3.77 3.50 3.70
N ASP A 132 -3.74 4.80 4.00
CA ASP A 132 -4.26 5.84 3.12
C ASP A 132 -3.49 5.91 1.79
N ILE A 133 -2.16 5.88 1.86
CA ILE A 133 -1.28 5.83 0.67
C ILE A 133 -1.58 4.58 -0.16
N LEU A 134 -1.64 3.40 0.46
CA LEU A 134 -1.89 2.15 -0.25
C LEU A 134 -3.26 2.16 -0.96
N ARG A 135 -4.29 2.69 -0.31
CA ARG A 135 -5.63 2.82 -0.91
C ARG A 135 -5.67 3.84 -2.02
N SER A 136 -5.01 4.98 -1.85
CA SER A 136 -4.89 6.02 -2.88
C SER A 136 -4.17 5.53 -4.12
N LEU A 137 -3.07 4.77 -3.94
CA LEU A 137 -2.34 4.16 -5.04
C LEU A 137 -3.17 3.06 -5.72
N GLY A 138 -3.83 2.19 -4.94
CA GLY A 138 -4.70 1.16 -5.50
C GLY A 138 -5.85 1.73 -6.32
N ALA A 139 -6.53 2.76 -5.80
CA ALA A 139 -7.60 3.42 -6.52
C ALA A 139 -7.14 4.05 -7.84
N ARG A 140 -5.91 4.62 -7.90
CA ARG A 140 -5.36 5.16 -9.16
C ARG A 140 -5.10 4.07 -10.19
N LEU A 141 -4.51 2.95 -9.75
CA LEU A 141 -4.23 1.82 -10.65
C LEU A 141 -5.50 1.18 -11.21
N ASP A 142 -6.56 1.11 -10.39
CA ASP A 142 -7.86 0.57 -10.83
C ASP A 142 -8.48 1.46 -11.94
N LEU A 143 -8.39 2.79 -11.81
CA LEU A 143 -8.88 3.73 -12.82
C LEU A 143 -8.11 3.63 -14.14
N ASP A 144 -6.78 3.52 -14.07
CA ASP A 144 -5.93 3.37 -15.26
C ASP A 144 -6.27 2.07 -16.04
N GLU A 145 -6.60 0.99 -15.34
CA GLU A 145 -6.95 -0.30 -15.96
C GLU A 145 -8.35 -0.28 -16.61
N GLU A 146 -9.34 0.35 -15.97
CA GLU A 146 -10.69 0.54 -16.53
C GLU A 146 -10.64 1.40 -17.82
N ASP A 147 -9.88 2.50 -17.82
CA ASP A 147 -9.71 3.36 -19.00
C ASP A 147 -9.05 2.59 -20.17
N ILE A 148 -8.02 1.78 -19.88
CA ILE A 148 -7.36 0.93 -20.89
C ILE A 148 -8.32 -0.13 -21.42
N GLU A 149 -9.15 -0.73 -20.57
CA GLU A 149 -10.13 -1.74 -20.97
C GLU A 149 -11.24 -1.12 -21.84
N GLU A 150 -11.71 0.09 -21.53
CA GLU A 150 -12.65 0.84 -22.37
C GLU A 150 -12.04 1.17 -23.74
N LEU A 151 -10.81 1.71 -23.76
CA LEU A 151 -10.06 1.97 -25.00
C LEU A 151 -9.88 0.70 -25.84
N ARG A 152 -9.54 -0.41 -25.20
CA ARG A 152 -9.42 -1.72 -25.85
C ARG A 152 -10.77 -2.18 -26.40
N ALA A 153 -11.86 -2.04 -25.66
CA ALA A 153 -13.19 -2.44 -26.09
C ALA A 153 -13.66 -1.63 -27.31
N VAL A 154 -13.46 -0.30 -27.29
CA VAL A 154 -13.76 0.60 -28.42
C VAL A 154 -12.90 0.26 -29.64
N TYR A 155 -11.60 -0.01 -29.45
CA TYR A 155 -10.73 -0.40 -30.55
C TYR A 155 -11.12 -1.76 -31.15
N VAL A 156 -11.43 -2.75 -30.31
CA VAL A 156 -11.87 -4.08 -30.75
C VAL A 156 -13.17 -3.98 -31.56
N ASP A 157 -14.16 -3.22 -31.08
CA ASP A 157 -15.42 -2.97 -31.81
C ASP A 157 -15.20 -2.28 -33.16
N ALA A 158 -14.32 -1.27 -33.20
CA ALA A 158 -13.94 -0.60 -34.44
C ALA A 158 -13.23 -1.56 -35.44
N THR A 159 -12.41 -2.50 -34.94
CA THR A 159 -11.74 -3.49 -35.80
C THR A 159 -12.65 -4.61 -36.30
N ASP A 160 -13.71 -4.94 -35.56
CA ASP A 160 -14.73 -5.94 -35.94
C ASP A 160 -15.95 -5.31 -36.63
N SER A 161 -15.94 -4.00 -36.85
CA SER A 161 -16.99 -3.29 -37.57
C SER A 161 -17.22 -3.85 -38.98
N PRO A 162 -18.46 -3.89 -39.50
CA PRO A 162 -18.79 -4.42 -40.84
C PRO A 162 -17.99 -3.76 -41.96
N SER A 163 -17.69 -2.47 -41.81
CA SER A 163 -16.85 -1.68 -42.70
C SER A 163 -15.40 -2.18 -42.72
N THR A 164 -14.83 -2.48 -41.55
CA THR A 164 -13.47 -3.03 -41.40
C THR A 164 -13.40 -4.48 -41.89
N ALA A 165 -14.46 -5.26 -41.72
CA ALA A 165 -14.59 -6.60 -42.30
C ALA A 165 -14.74 -6.56 -43.84
N ALA A 166 -15.44 -5.56 -44.38
CA ALA A 166 -15.58 -5.37 -45.83
C ALA A 166 -14.26 -4.97 -46.51
N LEU A 167 -13.41 -4.18 -45.84
CA LEU A 167 -12.07 -3.83 -46.34
C LEU A 167 -11.17 -5.07 -46.54
N ARG A 168 -11.29 -6.07 -45.66
CA ARG A 168 -10.56 -7.36 -45.78
C ARG A 168 -11.04 -8.22 -46.96
N GLN A 169 -12.23 -7.96 -47.50
CA GLN A 169 -12.79 -8.70 -48.64
C GLN A 169 -12.51 -8.01 -49.98
N VAL A 170 -11.86 -6.84 -49.98
CA VAL A 170 -11.52 -6.10 -51.21
C VAL A 170 -10.43 -6.86 -51.98
N PRO A 171 -10.71 -7.33 -53.21
CA PRO A 171 -9.72 -8.08 -53.99
C PRO A 171 -8.49 -7.22 -54.32
N GLY A 172 -7.30 -7.71 -53.98
CA GLY A 172 -6.01 -7.01 -54.22
C GLY A 172 -5.39 -6.33 -52.99
N VAL A 173 -6.05 -6.37 -51.83
CA VAL A 173 -5.47 -5.97 -50.54
C VAL A 173 -4.82 -7.20 -49.89
N ASP A 174 -3.49 -7.20 -49.78
CA ASP A 174 -2.71 -8.29 -49.17
C ASP A 174 -2.41 -7.98 -47.70
N ASP A 175 -3.33 -8.38 -46.81
CA ASP A 175 -3.25 -8.14 -45.37
C ASP A 175 -2.02 -8.82 -44.72
N ASP A 176 -1.57 -9.94 -45.28
CA ASP A 176 -0.40 -10.66 -44.77
C ASP A 176 0.90 -9.93 -45.12
N ALA A 177 1.01 -9.34 -46.32
CA ALA A 177 2.14 -8.48 -46.68
C ALA A 177 2.23 -7.24 -45.77
N ALA A 178 1.09 -6.59 -45.47
CA ALA A 178 1.03 -5.43 -44.58
C ALA A 178 1.41 -5.78 -43.14
N ARG A 179 0.95 -6.93 -42.61
CA ARG A 179 1.34 -7.43 -41.28
C ARG A 179 2.83 -7.75 -41.19
N THR A 180 3.39 -8.31 -42.26
CA THR A 180 4.82 -8.67 -42.32
C THR A 180 5.71 -7.43 -42.38
N ASP A 181 5.33 -6.38 -43.13
CA ASP A 181 6.05 -5.09 -43.14
C ASP A 181 5.98 -4.38 -41.78
N LEU A 182 4.82 -4.41 -41.11
CA LEU A 182 4.66 -3.85 -39.76
C LEU A 182 5.49 -4.60 -38.72
N ALA A 183 5.55 -5.94 -38.80
CA ALA A 183 6.40 -6.76 -37.94
C ALA A 183 7.89 -6.43 -38.16
N ALA A 184 8.33 -6.33 -39.41
CA ALA A 184 9.71 -5.96 -39.75
C ALA A 184 10.06 -4.53 -39.29
N ARG A 185 9.14 -3.57 -39.43
CA ARG A 185 9.31 -2.19 -38.94
C ARG A 185 9.35 -2.11 -37.41
N ARG A 186 8.56 -2.94 -36.73
CA ARG A 186 8.54 -3.02 -35.27
C ARG A 186 9.84 -3.63 -34.74
N GLU A 187 10.33 -4.70 -35.36
CA GLU A 187 11.66 -5.29 -35.07
C GLU A 187 12.79 -4.27 -35.31
N ALA A 188 12.73 -3.51 -36.41
CA ALA A 188 13.71 -2.47 -36.71
C ALA A 188 13.68 -1.32 -35.68
N ALA A 189 12.50 -0.93 -35.20
CA ALA A 189 12.34 0.10 -34.17
C ALA A 189 12.81 -0.39 -32.79
N GLU A 190 12.53 -1.65 -32.43
CA GLU A 190 13.02 -2.28 -31.19
C GLU A 190 14.56 -2.41 -31.22
N ASN A 191 15.16 -2.76 -32.36
CA ASN A 191 16.62 -2.76 -32.52
C ASN A 191 17.25 -1.36 -32.54
N GLN A 192 16.54 -0.32 -33.00
CA GLN A 192 17.04 1.07 -32.97
C GLN A 192 16.91 1.73 -31.59
N GLY A 193 16.02 1.25 -30.72
CA GLY A 193 15.91 1.66 -29.32
C GLY A 193 17.02 1.08 -28.41
N ALA A 194 17.79 0.11 -28.91
CA ALA A 194 18.91 -0.51 -28.21
C ALA A 194 20.26 0.01 -28.76
N LEU A 195 20.59 1.29 -28.53
CA LEU A 195 21.97 1.75 -28.71
C LEU A 195 22.83 1.36 -27.49
N PRO A 196 23.99 0.69 -27.69
CA PRO A 196 25.00 0.48 -26.67
C PRO A 196 25.98 1.68 -26.60
N GLY A 197 26.39 2.05 -25.38
CA GLY A 197 27.53 2.95 -25.10
C GLY A 197 27.13 4.44 -25.01
N GLY A 198 27.40 5.18 -23.93
CA GLY A 198 28.54 5.07 -23.02
C GLY A 198 29.81 5.58 -23.69
N THR A 199 30.36 6.67 -23.15
CA THR A 199 31.65 7.35 -23.41
C THR A 199 31.69 8.42 -24.51
N SER A 200 31.62 9.69 -24.10
CA SER A 200 32.78 10.57 -23.91
C SER A 200 32.34 11.88 -23.25
#